data_AF-A0A7S2BNY3-F1
#
_entry.id   AF-A0A7S2BNY3-F1
#
_cell.length_a   1.000
_cell.length_b   1.000
_cell.length_c   1.000
_cell.angle_alpha   90.00
_cell.angle_beta   90.00
_cell.angle_gamma   90.00
#
_symmetry.space_group_name_H-M   'P 1'
#
loop_
_entity.id
_entity.type
_entity.pdbx_description
1 polymer ?
#
loop_
_entity_poly.entity_id
_entity_poly.type
_entity_poly.pdbx_seq_one_letter_code
_entity_poly.pdbx_strand_id
1 'polypeptide(L)'
;MFGGYQAALADPIAAIACSRIFPGYSCWTRAMSIDFRVGGSKDLELRFSMPAELEEAIRSDLKSKNRSTPTFTYGFYLPDGTLATSITNTVAIREAGYIRATTPPALSSQFAANSLQRLETLLRKKLIERVTSKYIQGETLLARSFEDLIARAANEHGVVERDAFQHLIRQVGLVPGDLNENEVDVLFDLLDQDGAGFVTVEAAADWWKGGKQADLP
;
A
#
# COMPACT_ATOMS: atom_id res chain seq x y z
N MET A 1 -32.27 3.54 -2.52
CA MET A 1 -30.80 3.53 -2.55
C MET A 1 -30.24 2.52 -1.54
N PHE A 2 -29.37 1.61 -1.98
CA PHE A 2 -28.74 0.58 -1.13
C PHE A 2 -27.70 1.19 -0.17
N GLY A 3 -27.57 0.67 1.05
CA GLY A 3 -26.67 1.20 2.08
C GLY A 3 -25.19 1.21 1.68
N GLY A 4 -24.71 0.19 0.97
CA GLY A 4 -23.33 0.15 0.48
C GLY A 4 -23.03 1.23 -0.57
N TYR A 5 -24.02 1.61 -1.37
CA TYR A 5 -23.86 2.70 -2.34
C TYR A 5 -23.75 4.06 -1.65
N GLN A 6 -24.55 4.28 -0.60
CA GLN A 6 -24.44 5.47 0.24
C GLN A 6 -23.06 5.57 0.89
N ALA A 7 -22.52 4.45 1.39
CA ALA A 7 -21.18 4.40 1.96
C ALA A 7 -20.09 4.75 0.94
N ALA A 8 -20.14 4.13 -0.24
CA ALA A 8 -19.17 4.37 -1.31
C ALA A 8 -19.17 5.83 -1.80
N LEU A 9 -20.34 6.46 -1.89
CA LEU A 9 -20.45 7.87 -2.26
C LEU A 9 -20.01 8.81 -1.13
N ALA A 10 -20.32 8.48 0.11
CA ALA A 10 -20.02 9.32 1.26
C ALA A 10 -18.52 9.36 1.58
N ASP A 11 -17.83 8.22 1.48
CA ASP A 11 -16.45 8.05 1.93
C ASP A 11 -15.47 9.10 1.39
N PRO A 12 -15.35 9.33 0.07
CA PRO A 12 -14.29 10.19 -0.45
C PRO A 12 -14.54 11.68 -0.22
N ILE A 13 -15.76 12.11 0.13
CA ILE A 13 -16.15 13.52 0.12
C ILE A 13 -15.31 14.38 1.05
N ALA A 14 -15.19 13.98 2.31
CA ALA A 14 -14.43 14.75 3.29
C ALA A 14 -12.94 14.81 2.94
N ALA A 15 -12.36 13.70 2.48
CA ALA A 15 -10.95 13.63 2.10
C ALA A 15 -10.64 14.45 0.83
N ILE A 16 -11.52 14.42 -0.19
CA ILE A 16 -11.39 15.24 -1.39
C ILE A 16 -11.51 16.72 -1.05
N ALA A 17 -12.46 17.09 -0.19
CA ALA A 17 -12.60 18.48 0.26
C ALA A 17 -11.33 18.98 0.95
N CYS A 18 -10.76 18.18 1.87
CA CYS A 18 -9.48 18.50 2.50
C CYS A 18 -8.34 18.62 1.48
N SER A 19 -8.26 17.69 0.52
CA SER A 19 -7.19 17.70 -0.51
C SER A 19 -7.24 18.95 -1.39
N ARG A 20 -8.45 19.50 -1.64
CA ARG A 20 -8.63 20.73 -2.42
C ARG A 20 -8.26 21.99 -1.62
N ILE A 21 -8.59 22.02 -0.33
CA ILE A 21 -8.40 23.20 0.54
C ILE A 21 -6.95 23.28 1.07
N PHE A 22 -6.30 22.13 1.27
CA PHE A 22 -4.95 22.00 1.81
C PHE A 22 -4.01 21.34 0.79
N PRO A 23 -3.62 22.05 -0.28
CA PRO A 23 -2.69 21.51 -1.27
C PRO A 23 -1.33 21.19 -0.63
N GLY A 24 -0.65 20.15 -1.14
CA GLY A 24 0.64 19.68 -0.61
C GLY A 24 0.54 18.69 0.55
N TYR A 25 -0.68 18.36 0.99
CA TYR A 25 -0.93 17.33 1.99
C TYR A 25 -1.63 16.12 1.38
N SER A 26 -1.28 14.93 1.86
CA SER A 26 -2.02 13.69 1.61
C SER A 26 -3.22 13.61 2.56
N CYS A 27 -4.42 13.44 2.00
CA CYS A 27 -5.66 13.30 2.79
C CYS A 27 -6.34 11.96 2.49
N TRP A 28 -6.79 11.25 3.52
CA TRP A 28 -7.57 10.02 3.35
C TRP A 28 -8.54 9.82 4.52
N THR A 29 -9.62 9.07 4.27
CA THR A 29 -10.53 8.63 5.33
C THR A 29 -9.78 7.68 6.26
N ARG A 30 -9.68 8.07 7.54
CA ARG A 30 -9.11 7.24 8.60
C ARG A 30 -10.14 6.29 9.19
N ALA A 31 -11.37 6.78 9.35
CA ALA A 31 -12.51 6.05 9.88
C ALA A 31 -13.80 6.73 9.40
N MET A 32 -14.82 5.93 9.09
CA MET A 32 -16.15 6.44 8.78
C MET A 32 -17.19 5.58 9.50
N SER A 33 -18.17 6.25 10.12
CA SER A 33 -19.36 5.63 10.70
C SER A 33 -20.60 6.14 9.99
N ILE A 34 -21.55 5.25 9.75
CA ILE A 34 -22.80 5.53 9.03
C ILE A 34 -23.96 5.05 9.88
N ASP A 35 -24.91 5.94 10.12
CA ASP A 35 -26.13 5.70 10.88
C ASP A 35 -27.35 5.84 9.94
N PHE A 36 -27.99 4.71 9.65
CA PHE A 36 -29.16 4.63 8.78
C PHE A 36 -30.44 4.84 9.60
N ARG A 37 -31.14 5.95 9.36
CA ARG A 37 -32.33 6.33 10.15
C ARG A 37 -33.63 6.03 9.44
N VAL A 38 -33.69 6.37 8.15
CA VAL A 38 -34.89 6.20 7.32
C VAL A 38 -34.50 5.52 6.02
N GLY A 39 -35.35 4.60 5.55
CA GLY A 39 -35.14 3.91 4.28
C GLY A 39 -35.12 4.89 3.10
N GLY A 40 -34.06 4.87 2.29
CA GLY A 40 -33.93 5.68 1.08
C GLY A 40 -34.76 5.13 -0.08
N SER A 41 -36.08 5.15 0.01
CA SER A 41 -36.98 4.71 -1.07
C SER A 41 -37.08 5.68 -2.25
N LYS A 42 -36.51 6.88 -2.09
CA LYS A 42 -36.46 7.96 -3.09
C LYS A 42 -35.01 8.40 -3.32
N ASP A 43 -34.83 9.32 -4.26
CA ASP A 43 -33.55 10.00 -4.46
C ASP A 43 -33.11 10.72 -3.18
N LEU A 44 -31.82 10.65 -2.91
CA LEU A 44 -31.19 11.22 -1.73
C LEU A 44 -30.16 12.27 -2.15
N GLU A 45 -30.13 13.38 -1.41
CA GLU A 45 -29.17 14.46 -1.60
C GLU A 45 -28.08 14.36 -0.52
N LEU A 46 -26.82 14.22 -0.92
CA LEU A 46 -25.69 14.29 0.01
C LEU A 46 -25.32 15.74 0.30
N ARG A 47 -25.45 16.18 1.55
CA ARG A 47 -25.11 17.54 1.96
C ARG A 47 -23.87 17.54 2.84
N PHE A 48 -22.79 18.08 2.31
CA PHE A 48 -21.51 18.25 3.01
C PHE A 48 -21.19 19.74 3.17
N SER A 49 -20.66 20.12 4.33
CA SER A 49 -20.13 21.47 4.55
C SER A 49 -18.84 21.38 5.36
N MET A 50 -17.90 22.30 5.09
CA MET A 50 -16.71 22.50 5.91
C MET A 50 -16.89 23.81 6.68
N PRO A 51 -17.20 23.76 7.99
CA PRO A 51 -17.34 24.97 8.79
C PRO A 51 -16.03 25.74 8.84
N ALA A 52 -16.08 27.07 8.75
CA ALA A 52 -14.91 27.94 8.75
C ALA A 52 -14.02 27.74 9.99
N GLU A 53 -14.63 27.50 11.15
CA GLU A 53 -13.92 27.21 12.40
C GLU A 53 -13.09 25.92 12.31
N LEU A 54 -13.64 24.88 11.68
CA LEU A 54 -12.94 23.61 11.49
C LEU A 54 -11.81 23.77 10.48
N GLU A 55 -12.03 24.53 9.41
CA GLU A 55 -10.98 24.84 8.44
C GLU A 55 -9.80 25.55 9.10
N GLU A 56 -10.06 26.59 9.90
CA GLU A 56 -9.01 27.34 10.60
C GLU A 56 -8.27 26.49 11.63
N ALA A 57 -8.99 25.64 12.36
CA ALA A 57 -8.38 24.68 13.26
C ALA A 57 -7.43 23.72 12.53
N ILE A 58 -7.83 23.23 11.35
CA ILE A 58 -6.96 22.41 10.51
C ILE A 58 -5.74 23.21 10.05
N ARG A 59 -5.90 24.45 9.58
CA ARG A 59 -4.75 25.31 9.18
C ARG A 59 -3.75 25.48 10.32
N SER A 60 -4.23 25.74 11.53
CA SER A 60 -3.40 25.89 12.73
C SER A 60 -2.66 24.59 13.09
N ASP A 61 -3.34 23.45 13.02
CA ASP A 61 -2.74 22.13 13.23
C ASP A 61 -1.66 21.81 12.19
N LEU A 62 -1.93 22.09 10.91
CA LEU A 62 -0.98 21.85 9.84
C LEU A 62 0.26 22.74 9.98
N LYS A 63 0.09 24.01 10.33
CA LYS A 63 1.20 24.94 10.58
C LYS A 63 2.08 24.54 11.75
N SER A 64 1.47 23.99 12.82
CA SER A 64 2.19 23.69 14.06
C SER A 64 2.76 22.27 14.12
N LYS A 65 2.08 21.29 13.51
CA LYS A 65 2.37 19.86 13.68
C LYS A 65 2.59 19.12 12.36
N ASN A 66 2.39 19.78 11.21
CA ASN A 66 2.36 19.16 9.87
C ASN A 66 1.36 18.00 9.73
N ARG A 67 0.35 17.95 10.61
CA ARG A 67 -0.71 16.94 10.58
C ARG A 67 -1.97 17.45 11.25
N SER A 68 -3.12 17.01 10.74
CA SER A 68 -4.41 17.16 11.42
C SER A 68 -5.27 15.91 11.25
N THR A 69 -6.19 15.65 12.18
CA THR A 69 -7.11 14.51 12.11
C THR A 69 -8.55 14.98 12.38
N PRO A 70 -9.11 15.85 11.52
CA PRO A 70 -10.44 16.40 11.72
C PRO A 70 -11.54 15.34 11.54
N THR A 71 -12.68 15.56 12.19
CA THR A 71 -13.89 14.76 12.02
C THR A 71 -15.01 15.64 11.47
N PHE A 72 -15.67 15.15 10.43
CA PHE A 72 -16.78 15.80 9.74
C PHE A 72 -18.07 15.06 9.99
N THR A 73 -19.16 15.81 10.13
CA THR A 73 -20.52 15.28 10.19
C THR A 73 -21.32 15.81 9.01
N TYR A 74 -21.92 14.90 8.25
CA TYR A 74 -22.74 15.22 7.07
C TYR A 74 -23.74 14.08 6.81
N GLY A 75 -24.61 14.21 5.80
CA GLY A 75 -25.68 13.23 5.65
C GLY A 75 -26.39 13.25 4.30
N PHE A 76 -27.13 12.17 4.08
CA PHE A 76 -28.09 12.06 2.98
C PHE A 76 -29.47 12.52 3.44
N TYR A 77 -30.10 13.36 2.64
CA TYR A 77 -31.40 13.96 2.92
C TYR A 77 -32.42 13.55 1.86
N LEU A 78 -33.66 13.32 2.29
CA LEU A 78 -34.80 13.19 1.40
C LEU A 78 -35.19 14.56 0.81
N PRO A 79 -35.99 14.59 -0.28
CA PRO A 79 -36.44 15.85 -0.89
C PRO A 79 -37.22 16.78 0.06
N ASP A 80 -37.85 16.21 1.08
CA ASP A 80 -38.56 16.97 2.13
C ASP A 80 -37.64 17.53 3.22
N GLY A 81 -36.32 17.29 3.12
CA GLY A 81 -35.32 17.73 4.08
C GLY A 81 -35.12 16.78 5.26
N THR A 82 -35.77 15.62 5.29
CA THR A 82 -35.56 14.62 6.35
C THR A 82 -34.18 13.99 6.22
N LEU A 83 -33.42 13.94 7.32
CA LEU A 83 -32.14 13.24 7.37
C LEU A 83 -32.36 11.72 7.34
N ALA A 84 -32.03 11.11 6.20
CA ALA A 84 -32.18 9.67 5.99
C ALA A 84 -30.98 8.89 6.54
N THR A 85 -29.77 9.43 6.39
CA THR A 85 -28.53 8.76 6.82
C THR A 85 -27.53 9.79 7.30
N SER A 86 -26.99 9.57 8.50
CA SER A 86 -25.98 10.42 9.13
C SER A 86 -24.61 9.78 8.98
N ILE A 87 -23.60 10.58 8.64
CA ILE A 87 -22.22 10.14 8.41
C ILE A 87 -21.31 10.92 9.35
N THR A 88 -20.41 10.20 10.01
CA THR A 88 -19.27 10.76 10.74
C THR A 88 -18.00 10.25 10.10
N ASN A 89 -17.22 11.14 9.47
CA ASN A 89 -16.00 10.80 8.73
C ASN A 89 -14.78 11.50 9.36
N THR A 90 -13.82 10.73 9.82
CA THR A 90 -12.53 11.23 10.31
C THR A 90 -11.50 11.14 9.21
N VAL A 91 -10.92 12.28 8.84
CA VAL A 91 -9.90 12.38 7.79
C VAL A 91 -8.53 12.50 8.44
N ALA A 92 -7.54 11.78 7.93
CA ALA A 92 -6.14 12.03 8.26
C ALA A 92 -5.52 12.92 7.19
N ILE A 93 -4.99 14.08 7.61
CA ILE A 93 -4.24 15.01 6.76
C ILE A 93 -2.78 14.96 7.20
N ARG A 94 -1.88 14.55 6.31
CA ARG A 94 -0.44 14.42 6.57
C ARG A 94 0.36 15.05 5.44
N GLU A 95 1.62 15.38 5.72
CA GLU A 95 2.56 15.83 4.69
C GLU A 95 2.58 14.85 3.51
N ALA A 96 2.74 15.39 2.30
CA ALA A 96 2.82 14.58 1.09
C ALA A 96 3.90 13.49 1.23
N GLY A 97 3.58 12.27 0.78
CA GLY A 97 4.48 11.12 0.89
C GLY A 97 4.48 10.42 2.26
N TYR A 98 3.63 10.81 3.21
CA TYR A 98 3.42 10.04 4.44
C TYR A 98 2.82 8.66 4.12
N ILE A 99 3.62 7.61 4.27
CA ILE A 99 3.18 6.21 4.13
C ILE A 99 2.70 5.72 5.50
N ARG A 100 1.40 5.45 5.63
CA ARG A 100 0.85 4.75 6.80
C ARG A 100 1.42 3.33 6.82
N ALA A 101 1.85 2.84 7.98
CA ALA A 101 2.24 1.45 8.22
C ALA A 101 1.05 0.47 8.18
N THR A 102 0.11 0.63 7.26
CA THR A 102 -1.04 -0.26 7.10
C THR A 102 -1.45 -0.25 5.64
N THR A 103 -0.97 -1.27 4.92
CA THR A 103 -1.24 -1.66 3.51
C THR A 103 -0.82 -0.63 2.44
N PRO A 104 0.05 -0.98 1.47
CA PRO A 104 0.49 -0.04 0.44
C PRO A 104 -0.67 0.29 -0.52
N PRO A 105 -0.96 1.57 -0.80
CA PRO A 105 -1.73 1.95 -1.99
C PRO A 105 -0.88 1.73 -3.24
N ALA A 106 -1.53 1.43 -4.37
CA ALA A 106 -0.88 1.33 -5.68
C ALA A 106 -0.03 2.59 -5.92
N LEU A 107 1.28 2.38 -6.01
CA LEU A 107 2.32 3.41 -5.97
C LEU A 107 2.24 4.31 -7.21
N SER A 108 2.30 5.64 -7.01
CA SER A 108 2.58 6.59 -8.09
C SER A 108 4.09 6.65 -8.36
N SER A 109 4.44 6.77 -9.65
CA SER A 109 5.69 6.30 -10.26
C SER A 109 7.00 6.96 -9.81
N GLN A 110 6.98 8.14 -9.18
CA GLN A 110 8.23 8.86 -8.84
C GLN A 110 8.68 8.70 -7.38
N PHE A 111 7.77 8.46 -6.43
CA PHE A 111 8.13 8.20 -5.03
C PHE A 111 8.41 6.71 -4.76
N ALA A 112 8.02 5.83 -5.68
CA ALA A 112 8.30 4.40 -5.66
C ALA A 112 9.81 4.12 -5.72
N ALA A 113 10.57 4.79 -6.57
CA ALA A 113 11.99 4.45 -6.79
C ALA A 113 12.83 4.48 -5.49
N ASN A 114 12.74 5.56 -4.69
CA ASN A 114 13.56 5.69 -3.48
C ASN A 114 13.08 4.83 -2.30
N SER A 115 11.78 4.53 -2.23
CA SER A 115 11.18 3.70 -1.18
C SER A 115 11.33 2.21 -1.49
N LEU A 116 11.16 1.84 -2.77
CA LEU A 116 11.46 0.51 -3.30
C LEU A 116 12.95 0.20 -3.19
N GLN A 117 13.86 1.11 -3.53
CA GLN A 117 15.30 0.87 -3.32
C GLN A 117 15.66 0.59 -1.85
N ARG A 118 15.02 1.27 -0.90
CA ARG A 118 15.20 1.01 0.53
C ARG A 118 14.60 -0.34 0.95
N LEU A 119 13.41 -0.65 0.47
CA LEU A 119 12.76 -1.95 0.69
C LEU A 119 13.61 -3.07 0.09
N GLU A 120 13.99 -2.97 -1.16
CA GLU A 120 14.88 -3.88 -1.89
C GLU A 120 16.19 -4.11 -1.12
N THR A 121 16.83 -3.05 -0.62
CA THR A 121 18.06 -3.17 0.19
C THR A 121 17.82 -3.96 1.47
N LEU A 122 16.71 -3.70 2.17
CA LEU A 122 16.36 -4.40 3.42
C LEU A 122 15.95 -5.85 3.18
N LEU A 123 15.16 -6.10 2.13
CA LEU A 123 14.70 -7.42 1.71
C LEU A 123 15.88 -8.28 1.28
N ARG A 124 16.76 -7.74 0.42
CA ARG A 124 18.00 -8.41 0.00
C ARG A 124 18.89 -8.74 1.19
N LYS A 125 19.08 -7.79 2.12
CA LYS A 125 19.86 -8.04 3.34
C LYS A 125 19.29 -9.18 4.19
N LYS A 126 17.97 -9.16 4.46
CA LYS A 126 17.29 -10.23 5.22
C LYS A 126 17.39 -11.59 4.52
N LEU A 127 17.22 -11.62 3.20
CA LEU A 127 17.30 -12.84 2.39
C LEU A 127 18.72 -13.42 2.41
N ILE A 128 19.75 -12.57 2.27
CA ILE A 128 21.17 -12.95 2.40
C ILE A 128 21.46 -13.51 3.79
N GLU A 129 21.04 -12.84 4.85
CA GLU A 129 21.24 -13.29 6.23
C GLU A 129 20.60 -14.67 6.47
N ARG A 130 19.37 -14.89 5.97
CA ARG A 130 18.66 -16.17 6.11
C ARG A 130 19.29 -17.31 5.32
N VAL A 131 19.62 -17.09 4.04
CA VAL A 131 20.27 -18.09 3.17
C VAL A 131 21.64 -18.48 3.73
N THR A 132 22.43 -17.49 4.17
CA THR A 132 23.76 -17.73 4.76
C THR A 132 23.67 -18.43 6.12
N SER A 133 22.70 -18.05 6.97
CA SER A 133 22.52 -18.66 8.29
C SER A 133 22.10 -20.13 8.20
N LYS A 134 21.25 -20.50 7.23
CA LYS A 134 20.85 -21.90 7.03
C LYS A 134 21.99 -22.75 6.45
N TYR A 135 22.84 -22.18 5.60
CA TYR A 135 24.04 -22.84 5.11
C TYR A 135 25.00 -23.22 6.25
N ILE A 136 25.17 -22.35 7.25
CA ILE A 136 26.05 -22.59 8.41
C ILE A 136 25.50 -23.70 9.34
N GLN A 137 24.18 -23.90 9.39
CA GLN A 137 23.53 -24.87 10.29
C GLN A 137 23.43 -26.30 9.72
N GLY A 138 23.86 -26.55 8.48
CA GLY A 138 23.88 -27.88 7.89
C GLY A 138 22.49 -28.49 7.63
N GLU A 139 21.42 -27.71 7.77
CA GLU A 139 20.08 -28.11 7.34
C GLU A 139 20.00 -28.11 5.81
N THR A 140 19.23 -29.06 5.26
CA THR A 140 19.17 -29.54 3.87
C THR A 140 18.76 -28.52 2.80
N LEU A 141 19.06 -27.24 2.93
CA LEU A 141 19.10 -26.30 1.82
C LEU A 141 20.53 -26.27 1.28
N LEU A 142 20.85 -27.24 0.41
CA LEU A 142 22.12 -27.35 -0.32
C LEU A 142 22.38 -26.18 -1.30
N ALA A 143 21.82 -24.99 -1.08
CA ALA A 143 22.07 -23.82 -1.94
C ALA A 143 23.24 -23.04 -1.35
N ARG A 144 24.34 -22.92 -2.10
CA ARG A 144 25.52 -22.13 -1.70
C ARG A 144 25.32 -20.64 -1.98
N SER A 145 24.33 -20.33 -2.82
CA SER A 145 23.97 -18.98 -3.24
C SER A 145 22.45 -18.88 -3.53
N PHE A 146 21.94 -17.67 -3.65
CA PHE A 146 20.57 -17.44 -4.14
C PHE A 146 20.38 -17.86 -5.60
N GLU A 147 21.44 -17.81 -6.40
CA GLU A 147 21.46 -18.32 -7.77
C GLU A 147 21.17 -19.82 -7.80
N ASP A 148 21.80 -20.61 -6.92
CA ASP A 148 21.49 -22.04 -6.76
C ASP A 148 20.05 -22.30 -6.30
N LEU A 149 19.49 -21.36 -5.55
CA LEU A 149 18.16 -21.44 -5.00
C LEU A 149 17.11 -21.23 -6.10
N ILE A 150 17.29 -20.20 -6.91
CA ILE A 150 16.44 -19.87 -8.06
C ILE A 150 16.58 -20.92 -9.15
N ALA A 151 17.79 -21.40 -9.43
CA ALA A 151 18.03 -22.47 -10.41
C ALA A 151 17.31 -23.78 -10.07
N ARG A 152 17.00 -24.04 -8.79
CA ARG A 152 16.22 -25.21 -8.36
C ARG A 152 14.72 -25.05 -8.55
N ALA A 153 14.23 -23.81 -8.49
CA ALA A 153 12.82 -23.50 -8.73
C ALA A 153 12.53 -23.23 -10.20
N ALA A 154 13.58 -23.09 -11.02
CA ALA A 154 13.45 -22.85 -12.45
C ALA A 154 12.90 -24.09 -13.15
N ASN A 155 12.01 -23.87 -14.12
CA ASN A 155 11.50 -24.90 -15.00
C ASN A 155 12.53 -25.27 -16.09
N GLU A 156 12.14 -26.13 -17.04
CA GLU A 156 12.99 -26.56 -18.17
C GLU A 156 13.47 -25.41 -19.07
N HIS A 157 12.84 -24.23 -18.95
CA HIS A 157 13.19 -23.01 -19.69
C HIS A 157 14.09 -22.06 -18.90
N GLY A 158 14.53 -22.43 -17.69
CA GLY A 158 15.40 -21.58 -16.87
C GLY A 158 14.67 -20.38 -16.25
N VAL A 159 13.34 -20.44 -16.16
CA VAL A 159 12.51 -19.38 -15.58
C VAL A 159 11.75 -19.87 -14.35
N VAL A 160 11.55 -18.97 -13.40
CA VAL A 160 10.78 -19.21 -12.18
C VAL A 160 9.47 -18.44 -12.27
N GLU A 161 8.37 -19.17 -12.30
CA GLU A 161 7.02 -18.59 -12.24
C GLU A 161 6.69 -18.12 -10.82
N ARG A 162 5.70 -17.23 -10.71
CA ARG A 162 5.32 -16.58 -9.45
C ARG A 162 5.01 -17.57 -8.32
N ASP A 163 4.24 -18.61 -8.60
CA ASP A 163 3.88 -19.61 -7.59
C ASP A 163 5.10 -20.44 -7.12
N ALA A 164 6.00 -20.76 -8.05
CA ALA A 164 7.25 -21.45 -7.73
C ALA A 164 8.18 -20.58 -6.88
N PHE A 165 8.24 -19.28 -7.18
CA PHE A 165 8.98 -18.30 -6.38
C PHE A 165 8.43 -18.16 -4.96
N GLN A 166 7.11 -18.06 -4.80
CA GLN A 166 6.47 -18.02 -3.48
C GLN A 166 6.76 -19.29 -2.66
N HIS A 167 6.72 -20.46 -3.30
CA HIS A 167 7.05 -21.72 -2.64
C HIS A 167 8.51 -21.76 -2.18
N LEU A 168 9.41 -21.27 -3.02
CA LEU A 168 10.84 -21.17 -2.75
C LEU A 168 11.16 -20.27 -1.55
N ILE A 169 10.55 -19.09 -1.48
CA ILE A 169 10.70 -18.15 -0.36
C ILE A 169 10.23 -18.79 0.97
N ARG A 170 9.14 -19.55 0.93
CA ARG A 170 8.64 -20.31 2.09
C ARG A 170 9.62 -21.41 2.52
N GLN A 171 10.22 -22.14 1.57
CA GLN A 171 11.23 -23.16 1.87
C GLN A 171 12.50 -22.58 2.53
N VAL A 172 12.93 -21.38 2.11
CA VAL A 172 14.05 -20.66 2.73
C VAL A 172 13.78 -20.30 4.20
N GLY A 173 12.53 -20.40 4.67
CA GLY A 173 12.17 -20.19 6.07
C GLY A 173 11.97 -18.72 6.42
N LEU A 174 11.61 -17.90 5.43
CA LEU A 174 10.96 -16.61 5.67
C LEU A 174 9.53 -16.93 6.11
N VAL A 175 9.36 -17.02 7.43
CA VAL A 175 8.10 -17.38 8.08
C VAL A 175 7.12 -16.18 7.98
N PRO A 176 5.80 -16.33 8.23
CA PRO A 176 4.80 -15.24 8.21
C PRO A 176 5.00 -14.07 9.20
N GLY A 177 6.23 -13.80 9.65
CA GLY A 177 6.64 -12.56 10.34
C GLY A 177 7.86 -11.87 9.71
N ASP A 178 8.56 -12.52 8.77
CA ASP A 178 9.72 -11.93 8.07
C ASP A 178 9.33 -11.19 6.80
N LEU A 179 8.39 -11.79 6.04
CA LEU A 179 7.71 -11.24 4.87
C LEU A 179 6.25 -11.72 4.85
N ASN A 180 5.31 -10.81 4.59
CA ASN A 180 3.92 -11.17 4.28
C ASN A 180 3.75 -11.46 2.77
N GLU A 181 2.62 -12.04 2.36
CA GLU A 181 2.38 -12.44 0.95
C GLU A 181 2.55 -11.27 -0.03
N ASN A 182 2.12 -10.05 0.35
CA ASN A 182 2.32 -8.87 -0.50
C ASN A 182 3.79 -8.47 -0.65
N GLU A 183 4.62 -8.70 0.37
CA GLU A 183 6.07 -8.40 0.29
C GLU A 183 6.81 -9.41 -0.60
N VAL A 184 6.31 -10.65 -0.66
CA VAL A 184 6.81 -11.67 -1.58
C VAL A 184 6.43 -11.32 -3.02
N ASP A 185 5.21 -10.83 -3.24
CA ASP A 185 4.77 -10.38 -4.56
C ASP A 185 5.52 -9.14 -5.04
N VAL A 186 5.76 -8.17 -4.16
CA VAL A 186 6.61 -7.00 -4.48
C VAL A 186 8.04 -7.43 -4.83
N LEU A 187 8.59 -8.43 -4.12
CA LEU A 187 9.91 -8.95 -4.44
C LEU A 187 9.94 -9.64 -5.81
N PHE A 188 8.89 -10.36 -6.16
CA PHE A 188 8.75 -10.96 -7.48
C PHE A 188 8.70 -9.89 -8.58
N ASP A 189 7.87 -8.86 -8.40
CA ASP A 189 7.71 -7.75 -9.35
C ASP A 189 9.01 -6.95 -9.52
N LEU A 190 9.86 -6.88 -8.49
CA LEU A 190 11.18 -6.25 -8.58
C LEU A 190 12.18 -7.06 -9.41
N LEU A 191 12.05 -8.39 -9.40
CA LEU A 191 12.89 -9.30 -10.18
C LEU A 191 12.40 -9.43 -11.62
N ASP A 192 11.09 -9.34 -11.84
CA ASP A 192 10.39 -9.32 -13.13
C ASP A 192 10.41 -7.90 -13.75
N GLN A 193 11.60 -7.38 -14.03
CA GLN A 193 11.78 -5.99 -14.50
C GLN A 193 11.11 -5.70 -15.86
N ASP A 194 10.91 -6.74 -16.68
CA ASP A 194 10.26 -6.68 -17.98
C ASP A 194 8.74 -6.96 -17.93
N GLY A 195 8.22 -7.35 -16.76
CA GLY A 195 6.79 -7.63 -16.55
C GLY A 195 6.31 -8.85 -17.34
N ALA A 196 7.21 -9.78 -17.65
CA ALA A 196 6.92 -10.99 -18.40
C ALA A 196 6.16 -12.03 -17.56
N GLY A 197 6.07 -11.85 -16.25
CA GLY A 197 5.38 -12.72 -15.32
C GLY A 197 6.21 -13.90 -14.83
N PHE A 198 7.53 -13.89 -15.09
CA PHE A 198 8.49 -14.90 -14.67
C PHE A 198 9.86 -14.27 -14.39
N VAL A 199 10.66 -14.91 -13.54
CA VAL A 199 12.01 -14.45 -13.20
C VAL A 199 13.02 -15.41 -13.80
N THR A 200 13.96 -14.90 -14.60
CA THR A 200 15.07 -15.72 -15.12
C THR A 200 16.13 -15.93 -14.03
N VAL A 201 16.86 -17.05 -14.09
CA VAL A 201 17.99 -17.32 -13.18
C VAL A 201 19.03 -16.19 -13.25
N GLU A 202 19.26 -15.66 -14.45
CA GLU A 202 20.20 -14.57 -14.74
C GLU A 202 19.75 -13.26 -14.06
N ALA A 203 18.48 -12.86 -14.23
CA ALA A 203 17.93 -11.66 -13.61
C ALA A 203 18.01 -11.72 -12.07
N ALA A 204 17.72 -12.89 -11.50
CA ALA A 204 17.83 -13.10 -10.07
C ALA A 204 19.29 -13.08 -9.55
N ALA A 205 20.23 -13.62 -10.33
CA ALA A 205 21.65 -13.60 -10.01
C ALA A 205 22.22 -12.17 -10.06
N ASP A 206 21.81 -11.38 -11.05
CA ASP A 206 22.23 -9.99 -11.23
C ASP A 206 21.70 -9.10 -10.10
N TRP A 207 20.44 -9.29 -9.72
CA TRP A 207 19.85 -8.66 -8.56
C TRP A 207 20.59 -9.03 -7.25
N TRP A 208 20.98 -10.29 -7.10
CA TRP A 208 21.72 -10.79 -5.93
C TRP A 208 23.17 -10.29 -5.84
N LYS A 209 23.84 -10.08 -6.98
CA LYS A 209 25.21 -9.53 -7.06
C LYS A 209 25.19 -8.00 -6.86
N GLY A 210 24.14 -7.33 -7.31
CA GLY A 210 23.80 -5.96 -6.96
C GLY A 210 24.34 -4.89 -7.90
N GLY A 211 23.44 -4.34 -8.70
CA GLY A 211 23.32 -2.90 -8.95
C GLY A 211 24.60 -2.12 -9.25
N LYS A 212 25.28 -2.43 -10.35
CA LYS A 212 26.09 -1.45 -11.09
C LYS A 212 26.03 -1.74 -12.59
N GLN A 213 25.03 -1.17 -13.27
CA GLN A 213 25.19 -0.46 -14.55
C GLN A 213 23.85 0.11 -15.03
N ALA A 214 23.62 1.38 -14.73
CA ALA A 214 22.86 2.26 -15.60
C ALA A 214 23.47 3.65 -15.47
N ASP A 215 24.70 3.78 -15.97
CA ASP A 215 25.08 5.03 -16.63
C ASP A 215 24.20 5.09 -17.89
N LEU A 216 23.17 5.92 -17.86
CA LEU A 216 22.49 6.35 -19.08
C LEU A 216 23.23 7.61 -19.59
N PRO A 217 23.59 7.68 -20.88
CA PRO A 217 23.96 8.95 -21.49
C PRO A 217 22.81 9.96 -21.47
#